data_AF-A0A7Y0A2H4-F1
#
_entry.id   AF-A0A7Y0A2H4-F1
#
_cell.length_a   1.000
_cell.length_b   1.000
_cell.length_c   1.000
_cell.angle_alpha   90.00
_cell.angle_beta   90.00
_cell.angle_gamma   90.00
#
_symmetry.space_group_name_H-M   'P 1'
#
loop_
_entity.id
_entity.type
_entity.pdbx_description
1 polymer ?
#
loop_
_entity_poly.entity_id
_entity_poly.type
_entity_poly.pdbx_seq_one_letter_code
_entity_poly.pdbx_strand_id
1 'polypeptide(L)' 'MTTDELRLHLIHLIETYVTDSILMKRLLALAERDEVPAKGVLVKSIPYLSGRVTDADARLIEEVAFNFC' A
#
# COMPACT_ATOMS: atom_id res chain seq x y z
N MET A 1 1.89 2.63 -14.29
CA MET A 1 2.67 2.20 -13.12
C MET A 1 3.41 0.89 -13.39
N THR A 2 4.72 0.85 -13.13
CA THR A 2 5.59 -0.34 -13.15
C THR A 2 5.58 -1.06 -11.80
N THR A 3 6.16 -2.27 -11.72
CA THR A 3 6.28 -3.01 -10.45
C THR A 3 7.16 -2.28 -9.42
N ASP A 4 8.20 -1.58 -9.86
CA ASP A 4 9.06 -0.82 -8.96
C ASP A 4 8.36 0.44 -8.42
N GLU A 5 7.60 1.13 -9.28
CA GLU A 5 6.72 2.23 -8.87
C GLU A 5 5.67 1.75 -7.87
N LEU A 6 5.00 0.62 -8.15
CA LEU A 6 4.05 0.00 -7.23
C LEU A 6 4.69 -0.27 -5.86
N ARG A 7 5.91 -0.83 -5.84
CA ARG A 7 6.61 -1.13 -4.59
C ARG A 7 6.86 0.14 -3.78
N LEU A 8 7.38 1.19 -4.41
CA LEU A 8 7.63 2.48 -3.76
C LEU A 8 6.34 3.08 -3.21
N HIS A 9 5.26 3.03 -3.99
CA HIS A 9 3.96 3.56 -3.58
C HIS A 9 3.33 2.78 -2.42
N LEU A 10 3.43 1.45 -2.42
CA LEU A 10 2.95 0.65 -1.31
C LEU A 10 3.78 0.89 -0.04
N ILE A 11 5.11 0.98 -0.15
CA ILE A 11 5.98 1.31 0.99
C ILE A 11 5.58 2.65 1.59
N HIS A 12 5.43 3.69 0.76
CA HIS A 12 4.98 5.01 1.18
C HIS A 12 3.64 4.96 1.93
N LEU A 13 2.64 4.28 1.37
CA LEU A 13 1.32 4.14 2.01
C LEU A 13 1.40 3.37 3.34
N ILE A 14 2.23 2.33 3.41
CA ILE A 14 2.41 1.53 4.62
C ILE A 14 3.07 2.37 5.72
N GLU A 15 4.19 3.02 5.43
CA GLU A 15 4.93 3.83 6.41
C GLU A 15 4.15 5.06 6.87
N THR A 16 3.34 5.64 5.98
CA THR A 16 2.54 6.83 6.30
C THR A 16 1.34 6.51 7.20
N TYR A 17 0.62 5.42 6.91
CA TYR A 17 -0.68 5.18 7.51
C TYR A 17 -0.70 4.04 8.54
N VAL A 18 0.13 3.01 8.40
CA VAL A 18 0.08 1.82 9.26
C VAL A 18 0.88 2.05 10.54
N THR A 19 0.16 2.40 11.61
CA THR A 19 0.78 2.69 12.92
C THR A 19 1.13 1.43 13.72
N ASP A 20 0.55 0.28 13.38
CA ASP A 20 0.89 -1.00 14.03
C ASP A 20 2.24 -1.50 13.50
N SER A 21 3.26 -1.46 14.36
CA SER A 21 4.63 -1.84 13.98
C SER A 21 4.81 -3.30 13.52
N ILE A 22 3.97 -4.23 14.01
CA ILE A 22 4.04 -5.64 13.61
C ILE A 22 3.40 -5.80 12.23
N LEU A 23 2.24 -5.19 12.02
CA LEU A 23 1.57 -5.20 10.74
C LEU A 23 2.39 -4.47 9.68
N MET A 24 2.96 -3.31 10.00
CA MET A 24 3.82 -2.53 9.10
C MET A 24 4.96 -3.39 8.56
N LYS A 25 5.73 -4.04 9.43
CA LYS A 25 6.82 -4.96 9.02
C LYS A 25 6.33 -6.07 8.10
N ARG A 26 5.15 -6.65 8.38
CA ARG A 26 4.56 -7.69 7.54
C ARG A 26 4.17 -7.17 6.17
N LEU A 27 3.60 -5.97 6.08
CA LEU A 27 3.19 -5.37 4.82
C LEU A 27 4.40 -4.94 3.97
N LEU A 28 5.44 -4.39 4.59
CA LEU A 28 6.70 -4.07 3.92
C LEU A 28 7.33 -5.33 3.31
N ALA A 29 7.40 -6.42 4.06
CA ALA A 29 7.89 -7.70 3.54
C ALA A 29 7.04 -8.30 2.39
N LEU A 30 5.76 -7.92 2.28
CA LEU A 30 4.93 -8.28 1.14
C LEU A 30 5.20 -7.39 -0.07
N ALA A 31 5.46 -6.10 0.14
CA ALA A 31 5.81 -5.15 -0.92
C ALA A 31 7.18 -5.44 -1.56
N GLU A 32 8.11 -6.03 -0.81
CA GLU A 32 9.45 -6.39 -1.29
C GLU A 32 9.49 -7.66 -2.16
N ARG A 33 8.39 -8.40 -2.31
CA ARG A 33 8.36 -9.61 -3.13
C ARG A 33 8.53 -9.28 -4.63
N ASP A 34 9.03 -10.25 -5.38
CA ASP A 34 9.11 -10.18 -6.85
C ASP A 34 7.71 -10.04 -7.46
N GLU A 35 6.76 -10.85 -6.96
CA GLU A 35 5.33 -10.69 -7.23
C GLU A 35 4.64 -10.01 -6.05
N VAL A 36 4.40 -8.70 -6.20
CA VAL A 36 3.80 -7.87 -5.16
C VAL A 36 2.29 -8.16 -5.05
N PRO A 37 1.78 -8.67 -3.92
CA PRO A 37 0.36 -8.96 -3.75
C PRO A 37 -0.41 -7.66 -3.40
N ALA A 38 -0.49 -6.72 -4.34
CA ALA A 38 -1.01 -5.36 -4.14
C ALA A 38 -2.38 -5.34 -3.44
N LYS A 39 -3.33 -6.16 -3.90
CA LYS A 39 -4.65 -6.31 -3.29
C LYS A 39 -4.60 -6.72 -1.81
N GLY A 40 -3.74 -7.68 -1.50
CA GLY A 40 -3.56 -8.16 -0.12
C GLY A 40 -2.96 -7.11 0.80
N VAL A 41 -2.04 -6.30 0.27
CA VAL A 41 -1.46 -5.16 0.99
C VAL A 41 -2.51 -4.08 1.22
N LEU A 42 -3.21 -3.63 0.16
CA LEU A 42 -4.23 -2.60 0.26
C LEU A 42 -5.34 -2.97 1.25
N VAL A 43 -5.91 -4.18 1.15
CA VAL A 43 -6.99 -4.63 2.04
C VAL A 43 -6.57 -4.61 3.51
N LYS A 44 -5.32 -4.97 3.81
CA LYS A 44 -4.79 -4.94 5.17
C LYS A 44 -4.50 -3.51 5.66
N SER A 45 -4.27 -2.56 4.75
CA SER A 45 -4.06 -1.15 5.06
C SER A 45 -5.38 -0.38 5.26
N ILE A 46 -6.50 -0.80 4.66
CA ILE A 46 -7.83 -0.11 4.73
C ILE A 46 -8.19 0.41 6.14
N PRO A 47 -8.06 -0.37 7.23
CA PRO A 47 -8.43 0.09 8.56
C PRO A 47 -7.68 1.34 9.03
N TYR A 48 -6.48 1.57 8.48
CA TYR A 48 -5.59 2.67 8.84
C TYR A 48 -5.73 3.89 7.91
N LEU A 49 -6.37 3.69 6.76
CA LEU A 49 -6.56 4.71 5.71
C LEU A 49 -7.81 5.58 5.96
N SER A 50 -8.83 5.05 6.64
CA SER A 50 -10.11 5.73 6.83
C SER A 50 -9.96 7.09 7.52
N GLY A 51 -10.35 8.16 6.81
CA GLY A 51 -10.38 9.53 7.32
C GLY A 51 -9.01 10.19 7.52
N ARG A 52 -7.93 9.57 7.02
CA ARG A 52 -6.55 10.07 7.15
C ARG A 52 -5.85 10.27 5.81
N VAL A 53 -6.34 9.64 4.76
CA VAL A 53 -5.75 9.66 3.42
C VAL A 53 -5.90 11.03 2.77
N THR A 54 -4.79 11.54 2.22
CA THR A 54 -4.79 12.75 1.40
C THR A 54 -5.39 12.50 0.03
N ASP A 55 -5.88 13.54 -0.66
CA ASP A 55 -6.40 13.40 -2.03
C ASP A 55 -5.37 12.81 -3.01
N ALA A 56 -4.09 13.11 -2.80
CA ALA A 56 -3.00 12.55 -3.60
C ALA A 56 -2.85 11.04 -3.38
N ASP A 57 -2.85 10.60 -2.11
CA ASP A 57 -2.74 9.19 -1.75
C ASP A 57 -4.02 8.41 -2.10
N ALA A 58 -5.19 9.06 -2.09
CA ALA A 58 -6.44 8.45 -2.54
C ALA A 58 -6.37 8.09 -4.03
N ARG A 59 -5.90 9.02 -4.87
CA ARG A 59 -5.68 8.77 -6.31
C ARG A 59 -4.66 7.67 -6.53
N LEU A 60 -3.61 7.64 -5.72
CA LEU A 60 -2.61 6.58 -5.80
C LEU A 60 -3.21 5.20 -5.46
N ILE A 61 -4.02 5.11 -4.41
CA ILE A 61 -4.72 3.87 -4.04
C ILE A 61 -5.65 3.41 -5.18
N GLU A 62 -6.38 4.34 -5.80
CA GLU A 62 -7.22 4.04 -6.97
C GLU A 62 -6.40 3.53 -8.16
N GLU A 63 -5.25 4.14 -8.45
CA GLU A 63 -4.35 3.71 -9.51
C GLU A 63 -3.77 2.31 -9.23
N VAL A 64 -3.37 2.03 -8.00
CA VAL A 64 -2.91 0.70 -7.58
C VAL A 64 -4.03 -0.33 -7.72
N ALA A 65 -5.25 0.00 -7.28
CA ALA A 65 -6.39 -0.88 -7.41
C ALA A 65 -6.74 -1.16 -8.87
N PHE A 66 -6.69 -0.16 -9.74
CA PHE A 66 -7.02 -0.31 -11.15
C PHE A 66 -5.99 -1.16 -11.93
N ASN A 67 -4.70 -0.98 -11.65
CA ASN A 67 -3.64 -1.62 -12.42
C ASN A 67 -3.24 -3.01 -11.88
N PHE A 68 -3.53 -3.33 -10.60
CA PHE A 68 -2.97 -4.52 -9.92
C PHE A 68 -3.95 -5.32 -9.04
N CYS A 69 -5.27 -5.03 -9.05
CA CYS A 69 -6.27 -5.73 -8.21
C CYS A 69 -7.49 -6.27 -8.98
#